data_AF-A0A5C6A0V4-F1
#
_entry.id   AF-A0A5C6A0V4-F1
#
_cell.length_a   1.000
_cell.length_b   1.000
_cell.length_c   1.000
_cell.angle_alpha   90.00
_cell.angle_beta   90.00
_cell.angle_gamma   90.00
#
_symmetry.space_group_name_H-M   'P 1'
#
loop_
_entity.id
_entity.type
_entity.pdbx_description
1 polymer ?
#
loop_
_entity_poly.entity_id
_entity_poly.type
_entity_poly.pdbx_seq_one_letter_code
_entity_poly.pdbx_strand_id
1 'polypeptide(L)'
;MLAWDDLIARSVITSPQGGWKPKAVAAAVEAVLAAGDLPVERRPLGTSFEGRPIEMLVLGDGPKRAMMWSQMHGDEPTHTAMLLNLLRLLVESDTPAERLLRGLTIGMILPLNPDGAERNTRQNAQGIDINRDALKFATLEGRAFRDAIHAFRPDYGFNLHNQGRRTALAEPLGPASVSLLAPPLDPEDTQTDSVREANRVAATFCERVRDACGGRVSRYDADFMPRAFGEWVQRQGVSVILVEAGGWPGGDWKRMEEVHFAAFVQTLDAIAATALGEPGGLEACDPQSYLTLPRSSPNAQFDLLIRGAGVAQLGGDGAVVATAELGVDFPGRMVGGAIAGGTVAAIGDLHENGGLTTINSPGVVLPGRIVLAEPSDDAFDESPADWEVLSANGATTVLLPINLGAGQVEAQIAHARRVPPPLNVALVATWTGAEEADKGLVLRRLTQGLAGGVVATLGPLPEKLVEACYRLGLPALDPATTPTRGGGLPASLTDWLTETGRVADQLGWSNRGRIGLGSPADFVLVVPSADHAIAQDCLRGVYVGGTVVRDAEGLKHDSPGEWIPWSGPKG
;
A
#
# COMPACT_ATOMS: atom_id res chain seq x y z
N MET A 1 -10.00 -31.28 -14.15
CA MET A 1 -10.00 -29.86 -13.75
C MET A 1 -10.17 -29.77 -12.24
N LEU A 2 -9.19 -29.19 -11.55
CA LEU A 2 -9.29 -28.85 -10.13
C LEU A 2 -10.39 -27.81 -9.92
N ALA A 3 -11.29 -28.04 -8.96
CA ALA A 3 -12.35 -27.09 -8.64
C ALA A 3 -11.74 -25.79 -8.09
N TRP A 4 -12.31 -24.66 -8.48
CA TRP A 4 -11.79 -23.34 -8.10
C TRP A 4 -11.71 -23.16 -6.58
N ASP A 5 -12.78 -23.50 -5.86
CA ASP A 5 -12.83 -23.34 -4.40
C ASP A 5 -11.81 -24.22 -3.66
N ASP A 6 -11.53 -25.41 -4.19
CA ASP A 6 -10.47 -26.28 -3.65
C ASP A 6 -9.08 -25.65 -3.83
N LEU A 7 -8.85 -24.96 -4.96
CA LEU A 7 -7.60 -24.24 -5.21
C LEU A 7 -7.46 -23.04 -4.27
N ILE A 8 -8.52 -22.27 -4.07
CA ILE A 8 -8.53 -21.16 -3.11
C ILE A 8 -8.18 -21.67 -1.71
N ALA A 9 -8.81 -22.77 -1.25
CA ALA A 9 -8.54 -23.35 0.06
C ALA A 9 -7.11 -23.88 0.22
N ARG A 10 -6.45 -24.26 -0.88
CA ARG A 10 -5.06 -24.75 -0.89
C ARG A 10 -4.02 -23.62 -0.86
N SER A 11 -4.40 -22.39 -1.22
CA SER A 11 -3.53 -21.22 -1.19
C SER A 11 -3.34 -20.70 0.24
N VAL A 12 -2.35 -21.26 0.95
CA VAL A 12 -2.10 -21.00 2.38
C VAL A 12 -0.80 -20.24 2.63
N ILE A 13 0.13 -20.25 1.69
CA ILE A 13 1.38 -19.50 1.76
C ILE A 13 1.12 -18.10 1.21
N THR A 14 1.38 -17.06 1.98
CA THR A 14 1.15 -15.65 1.60
C THR A 14 2.42 -14.83 1.75
N SER A 15 2.55 -13.75 0.98
CA SER A 15 3.73 -12.87 1.07
C SER A 15 3.86 -12.25 2.46
N PRO A 16 5.04 -12.35 3.10
CA PRO A 16 5.28 -11.65 4.36
C PRO A 16 5.38 -10.14 4.12
N GLN A 17 5.19 -9.34 5.18
CA GLN A 17 5.40 -7.90 5.14
C GLN A 17 6.84 -7.59 4.69
N GLY A 18 7.00 -6.69 3.71
CA GLY A 18 8.31 -6.37 3.13
C GLY A 18 8.84 -7.39 2.12
N GLY A 19 8.00 -8.36 1.73
CA GLY A 19 8.24 -9.29 0.62
C GLY A 19 9.11 -10.49 0.96
N TRP A 20 9.20 -11.42 0.00
CA TRP A 20 9.97 -12.65 0.12
C TRP A 20 11.47 -12.39 -0.01
N LYS A 21 12.20 -12.57 1.10
CA LYS A 21 13.67 -12.55 1.14
C LYS A 21 14.24 -13.90 0.71
N PRO A 22 15.42 -13.98 0.06
CA PRO A 22 16.02 -15.24 -0.39
C PRO A 22 16.09 -16.31 0.71
N LYS A 23 16.48 -15.94 1.93
CA LYS A 23 16.52 -16.87 3.07
C LYS A 23 15.14 -17.41 3.45
N ALA A 24 14.12 -16.56 3.41
CA ALA A 24 12.74 -16.94 3.71
C ALA A 24 12.17 -17.84 2.61
N VAL A 25 12.46 -17.55 1.33
CA VAL A 25 12.07 -18.41 0.20
C VAL A 25 12.72 -19.78 0.32
N ALA A 26 14.03 -19.84 0.55
CA ALA A 26 14.73 -21.11 0.74
C ALA A 26 14.13 -21.93 1.88
N ALA A 27 13.86 -21.31 3.03
CA ALA A 27 13.21 -21.99 4.16
C ALA A 27 11.80 -22.50 3.83
N ALA A 28 11.01 -21.73 3.08
CA ALA A 28 9.68 -22.14 2.64
C ALA A 28 9.75 -23.31 1.64
N VAL A 29 10.70 -23.29 0.70
CA VAL A 29 10.97 -24.40 -0.21
C VAL A 29 11.34 -25.66 0.58
N GLU A 30 12.29 -25.59 1.51
CA GLU A 30 12.67 -26.75 2.33
C GLU A 30 11.47 -27.30 3.10
N ALA A 31 10.65 -26.44 3.70
CA ALA A 31 9.46 -26.85 4.45
C ALA A 31 8.43 -27.57 3.55
N VAL A 32 8.22 -27.08 2.33
CA VAL A 32 7.32 -27.70 1.36
C VAL A 32 7.86 -29.05 0.89
N LEU A 33 9.16 -29.12 0.55
CA LEU A 33 9.76 -30.37 0.07
C LEU A 33 9.83 -31.45 1.17
N ALA A 34 10.07 -31.06 2.42
CA ALA A 34 10.08 -32.00 3.55
C ALA A 34 8.69 -32.59 3.86
N ALA A 35 7.62 -31.92 3.45
CA ALA A 35 6.25 -32.36 3.62
C ALA A 35 5.67 -33.08 2.38
N GLY A 36 6.40 -33.11 1.27
CA GLY A 36 5.97 -33.70 0.00
C GLY A 36 6.52 -35.11 -0.22
N ASP A 37 5.86 -35.84 -1.11
CA ASP A 37 6.17 -37.24 -1.43
C ASP A 37 6.82 -37.40 -2.81
N LEU A 38 6.69 -36.40 -3.69
CA LEU A 38 7.27 -36.45 -5.04
C LEU A 38 8.66 -35.82 -5.11
N PRO A 39 9.59 -36.41 -5.88
CA PRO A 39 10.96 -35.90 -6.00
C PRO A 39 11.00 -34.58 -6.77
N VAL A 40 11.87 -33.66 -6.32
CA VAL A 40 12.14 -32.38 -6.96
C VAL A 40 13.62 -32.28 -7.29
N GLU A 41 13.94 -32.09 -8.56
CA GLU A 41 15.30 -31.87 -9.01
C GLU A 41 15.70 -30.40 -8.77
N ARG A 42 16.85 -30.16 -8.15
CA ARG A 42 17.42 -28.81 -8.02
C ARG A 42 18.54 -28.62 -9.03
N ARG A 43 18.38 -27.60 -9.88
CA ARG A 43 19.39 -27.21 -10.88
C ARG A 43 20.02 -25.88 -10.47
N PRO A 44 21.30 -25.88 -10.03
CA PRO A 44 22.04 -24.64 -9.84
C PRO A 44 22.16 -23.89 -11.16
N LEU A 45 21.79 -22.60 -11.16
CA LEU A 45 21.90 -21.72 -12.33
C LEU A 45 23.07 -20.74 -12.22
N GLY A 46 23.54 -20.48 -11.01
CA GLY A 46 24.67 -19.59 -10.73
C GLY A 46 24.47 -18.83 -9.42
N THR A 47 25.04 -17.64 -9.35
CA THR A 47 24.88 -16.72 -8.22
C THR A 47 24.57 -15.30 -8.70
N SER A 48 23.93 -14.51 -7.84
CA SER A 48 23.78 -13.07 -8.02
C SER A 48 25.09 -12.31 -7.86
N PHE A 49 25.04 -10.98 -8.04
CA PHE A 49 26.19 -10.10 -7.82
C PHE A 49 26.79 -10.23 -6.41
N GLU A 50 25.97 -10.30 -5.38
CA GLU A 50 26.42 -10.46 -3.99
C GLU A 50 26.66 -11.93 -3.58
N GLY A 51 26.64 -12.86 -4.54
CA GLY A 51 26.97 -14.26 -4.30
C GLY A 51 25.83 -15.10 -3.70
N ARG A 52 24.57 -14.64 -3.76
CA ARG A 52 23.42 -15.45 -3.36
C ARG A 52 23.12 -16.48 -4.45
N PRO A 53 22.79 -17.74 -4.09
CA PRO A 53 22.52 -18.78 -5.08
C PRO A 53 21.26 -18.47 -5.90
N ILE A 54 21.29 -18.83 -7.18
CA ILE A 54 20.14 -18.86 -8.07
C ILE A 54 19.97 -20.31 -8.51
N GLU A 55 18.80 -20.88 -8.26
CA GLU A 55 18.47 -22.26 -8.60
C GLU A 55 17.11 -22.36 -9.29
N MET A 56 16.92 -23.45 -10.02
CA MET A 56 15.64 -23.84 -10.59
C MET A 56 15.19 -25.18 -9.99
N LEU A 57 13.96 -25.20 -9.49
CA LEU A 57 13.29 -26.43 -9.08
C LEU A 57 12.61 -27.05 -10.29
N VAL A 58 12.83 -28.34 -10.56
CA VAL A 58 12.26 -29.06 -11.70
C VAL A 58 11.44 -30.25 -11.22
N LEU A 59 10.21 -30.34 -11.70
CA LEU A 59 9.23 -31.39 -11.38
C LEU A 59 8.56 -31.94 -12.63
N GLY A 60 8.18 -33.21 -12.60
CA GLY A 60 7.47 -33.89 -13.67
C GLY A 60 8.36 -34.32 -14.84
N ASP A 61 7.77 -35.10 -15.72
CA ASP A 61 8.41 -35.73 -16.88
C ASP A 61 7.56 -35.62 -18.14
N GLY A 62 6.52 -34.80 -18.10
CA GLY A 62 5.60 -34.63 -19.21
C GLY A 62 6.22 -33.98 -20.45
N PRO A 63 5.60 -34.18 -21.62
CA PRO A 63 6.19 -33.86 -22.92
C PRO A 63 6.31 -32.36 -23.21
N LYS A 64 5.57 -31.51 -22.48
CA LYS A 64 5.63 -30.05 -22.62
C LYS A 64 6.38 -29.42 -21.46
N ARG A 65 7.25 -28.45 -21.75
CA ARG A 65 8.11 -27.83 -20.75
C ARG A 65 7.61 -26.43 -20.42
N ALA A 66 7.24 -26.19 -19.17
CA ALA A 66 6.80 -24.89 -18.68
C ALA A 66 7.84 -24.30 -17.72
N MET A 67 8.38 -23.13 -18.03
CA MET A 67 9.27 -22.40 -17.13
C MET A 67 8.55 -21.16 -16.57
N MET A 68 8.68 -20.94 -15.26
CA MET A 68 8.09 -19.81 -14.55
C MET A 68 9.11 -19.19 -13.61
N TRP A 69 9.15 -17.86 -13.56
CA TRP A 69 10.09 -17.14 -12.71
C TRP A 69 9.41 -15.98 -12.02
N SER A 70 9.77 -15.76 -10.76
CA SER A 70 9.28 -14.66 -9.93
C SER A 70 10.44 -13.80 -9.45
N GLN A 71 10.11 -12.59 -8.97
CA GLN A 71 11.07 -11.62 -8.44
C GLN A 71 12.27 -11.40 -9.37
N MET A 72 12.03 -11.20 -10.68
CA MET A 72 13.04 -10.60 -11.56
C MET A 72 13.31 -9.15 -11.13
N HIS A 73 12.25 -8.47 -10.67
CA HIS A 73 12.34 -7.31 -9.79
C HIS A 73 12.14 -7.77 -8.34
N GLY A 74 13.02 -7.34 -7.44
CA GLY A 74 13.06 -7.87 -6.09
C GLY A 74 11.88 -7.50 -5.19
N ASP A 75 11.22 -6.39 -5.47
CA ASP A 75 10.08 -5.82 -4.74
C ASP A 75 8.71 -6.37 -5.17
N GLU A 76 8.69 -7.48 -5.92
CA GLU A 76 7.47 -8.06 -6.51
C GLU A 76 7.17 -9.48 -5.96
N PRO A 77 6.73 -9.62 -4.70
CA PRO A 77 6.68 -10.91 -4.00
C PRO A 77 5.42 -11.77 -4.29
N THR A 78 4.36 -11.22 -4.90
CA THR A 78 3.04 -11.88 -5.01
C THR A 78 3.17 -13.28 -5.62
N HIS A 79 3.87 -13.35 -6.74
CA HIS A 79 3.95 -14.58 -7.50
C HIS A 79 4.95 -15.57 -6.89
N THR A 80 5.85 -15.13 -6.00
CA THR A 80 6.65 -16.06 -5.20
C THR A 80 5.78 -16.83 -4.22
N ALA A 81 4.82 -16.17 -3.55
CA ALA A 81 3.82 -16.87 -2.72
C ALA A 81 2.99 -17.85 -3.56
N MET A 82 2.54 -17.42 -4.75
CA MET A 82 1.82 -18.28 -5.69
C MET A 82 2.63 -19.53 -6.09
N LEU A 83 3.92 -19.36 -6.46
CA LEU A 83 4.79 -20.46 -6.85
C LEU A 83 5.09 -21.42 -5.69
N LEU A 84 5.19 -20.93 -4.45
CA LEU A 84 5.34 -21.79 -3.27
C LEU A 84 4.08 -22.64 -3.03
N ASN A 85 2.88 -22.08 -3.20
CA ASN A 85 1.64 -22.87 -3.14
C ASN A 85 1.54 -23.88 -4.29
N LEU A 86 2.02 -23.50 -5.49
CA LEU A 86 2.09 -24.43 -6.63
C LEU A 86 3.06 -25.57 -6.36
N LEU A 87 4.26 -25.28 -5.86
CA LEU A 87 5.22 -26.29 -5.46
C LEU A 87 4.60 -27.25 -4.45
N ARG A 88 3.91 -26.72 -3.43
CA ARG A 88 3.20 -27.52 -2.43
C ARG A 88 2.15 -28.43 -3.07
N LEU A 89 1.31 -27.90 -3.95
CA LEU A 89 0.33 -28.71 -4.70
C LEU A 89 1.02 -29.83 -5.48
N LEU A 90 2.15 -29.52 -6.14
CA LEU A 90 2.83 -30.46 -7.02
C LEU A 90 3.63 -31.56 -6.31
N VAL A 91 3.96 -31.40 -5.03
CA VAL A 91 4.70 -32.43 -4.27
C VAL A 91 3.82 -33.31 -3.39
N GLU A 92 2.55 -32.96 -3.19
CA GLU A 92 1.57 -33.76 -2.44
C GLU A 92 1.08 -34.96 -3.28
N SER A 93 1.22 -36.20 -2.77
CA SER A 93 0.65 -37.42 -3.40
C SER A 93 -0.88 -37.42 -3.39
N ASP A 94 -1.52 -38.23 -4.26
CA ASP A 94 -2.99 -38.35 -4.38
C ASP A 94 -3.73 -37.04 -4.72
N THR A 95 -3.00 -36.05 -5.22
CA THR A 95 -3.57 -34.81 -5.76
C THR A 95 -3.62 -34.86 -7.29
N PRO A 96 -4.38 -33.96 -7.95
CA PRO A 96 -4.32 -33.82 -9.40
C PRO A 96 -2.95 -33.38 -9.96
N ALA A 97 -1.94 -33.17 -9.10
CA ALA A 97 -0.55 -32.96 -9.48
C ALA A 97 -0.02 -34.04 -10.42
N GLU A 98 -0.34 -35.31 -10.19
CA GLU A 98 0.14 -36.39 -11.06
C GLU A 98 -0.27 -36.17 -12.52
N ARG A 99 -1.53 -35.77 -12.74
CA ARG A 99 -2.02 -35.49 -14.09
C ARG A 99 -1.30 -34.30 -14.71
N LEU A 100 -1.09 -33.22 -13.94
CA LEU A 100 -0.33 -32.05 -14.38
C LEU A 100 1.10 -32.44 -14.78
N LEU A 101 1.79 -33.21 -13.94
CA LEU A 101 3.19 -33.62 -14.13
C LEU A 101 3.38 -34.64 -15.27
N ARG A 102 2.35 -35.44 -15.60
CA ARG A 102 2.35 -36.27 -16.82
C ARG A 102 2.25 -35.45 -18.11
N GLY A 103 1.58 -34.30 -18.07
CA GLY A 103 1.49 -33.39 -19.21
C GLY A 103 2.69 -32.42 -19.29
N LEU A 104 3.27 -32.09 -18.14
CA LEU A 104 4.24 -31.00 -18.01
C LEU A 104 5.52 -31.41 -17.28
N THR A 105 6.66 -31.00 -17.83
CA THR A 105 7.90 -30.78 -17.06
C THR A 105 7.93 -29.31 -16.64
N ILE A 106 7.88 -29.04 -15.34
CA ILE A 106 7.77 -27.69 -14.77
C ILE A 106 9.11 -27.26 -14.18
N GLY A 107 9.60 -26.07 -14.56
CA GLY A 107 10.79 -25.42 -14.00
C GLY A 107 10.44 -24.10 -13.31
N MET A 108 10.78 -23.96 -12.02
CA MET A 108 10.48 -22.75 -11.22
C MET A 108 11.76 -22.06 -10.75
N ILE A 109 11.85 -20.75 -10.97
CA ILE A 109 12.94 -19.89 -10.46
C ILE A 109 12.35 -18.88 -9.47
N LEU A 110 12.69 -19.01 -8.19
CA LEU A 110 12.15 -18.18 -7.11
C LEU A 110 13.21 -17.93 -6.01
N PRO A 111 13.72 -16.70 -5.83
CA PRO A 111 13.65 -15.55 -6.74
C PRO A 111 14.71 -15.62 -7.87
N LEU A 112 14.47 -14.97 -9.01
CA LEU A 112 15.50 -14.77 -10.03
C LEU A 112 16.53 -13.69 -9.65
N ASN A 113 16.09 -12.62 -8.98
CA ASN A 113 16.94 -11.54 -8.47
C ASN A 113 17.00 -11.59 -6.93
N PRO A 114 17.78 -12.52 -6.35
CA PRO A 114 17.84 -12.64 -4.89
C PRO A 114 18.42 -11.38 -4.21
N ASP A 115 19.26 -10.60 -4.89
CA ASP A 115 19.83 -9.37 -4.34
C ASP A 115 18.79 -8.26 -4.22
N GLY A 116 17.99 -8.05 -5.27
CA GLY A 116 16.86 -7.13 -5.21
C GLY A 116 15.82 -7.58 -4.19
N ALA A 117 15.54 -8.89 -4.11
CA ALA A 117 14.61 -9.46 -3.15
C ALA A 117 15.04 -9.17 -1.70
N GLU A 118 16.32 -9.39 -1.39
CA GLU A 118 16.91 -9.05 -0.09
C GLU A 118 16.73 -7.57 0.25
N ARG A 119 16.93 -6.69 -0.74
CA ARG A 119 16.88 -5.23 -0.57
C ARG A 119 15.49 -4.63 -0.71
N ASN A 120 14.49 -5.42 -1.11
CA ASN A 120 13.16 -4.95 -1.53
C ASN A 120 13.25 -3.84 -2.58
N THR A 121 14.03 -4.08 -3.63
CA THR A 121 14.23 -3.14 -4.73
C THR A 121 13.94 -3.78 -6.08
N ARG A 122 13.38 -2.99 -6.98
CA ARG A 122 13.20 -3.37 -8.39
C ARG A 122 14.50 -3.83 -9.04
N GLN A 123 15.59 -3.11 -8.82
CA GLN A 123 16.89 -3.41 -9.42
C GLN A 123 17.67 -4.48 -8.62
N ASN A 124 18.68 -5.08 -9.23
CA ASN A 124 19.67 -5.90 -8.51
C ASN A 124 20.59 -5.03 -7.62
N ALA A 125 21.53 -5.66 -6.91
CA ALA A 125 22.47 -4.94 -6.02
C ALA A 125 23.35 -3.89 -6.72
N GLN A 126 23.49 -3.96 -8.05
CA GLN A 126 24.26 -3.00 -8.84
C GLN A 126 23.41 -1.81 -9.32
N GLY A 127 22.12 -1.78 -9.00
CA GLY A 127 21.18 -0.77 -9.50
C GLY A 127 20.75 -1.00 -10.95
N ILE A 128 20.93 -2.21 -11.49
CA ILE A 128 20.52 -2.57 -12.85
C ILE A 128 19.13 -3.24 -12.80
N ASP A 129 18.20 -2.75 -13.62
CA ASP A 129 16.94 -3.44 -13.91
C ASP A 129 17.24 -4.64 -14.83
N ILE A 130 17.14 -5.86 -14.29
CA ILE A 130 17.42 -7.10 -15.03
C ILE A 130 16.47 -7.22 -16.24
N ASN A 131 15.22 -6.78 -16.12
CA ASN A 131 14.26 -6.76 -17.23
C ASN A 131 14.52 -5.63 -18.25
N ARG A 132 15.70 -4.99 -18.21
CA ARG A 132 16.22 -4.09 -19.25
C ARG A 132 17.60 -4.53 -19.76
N ASP A 133 18.00 -5.77 -19.47
CA ASP A 133 19.32 -6.34 -19.75
C ASP A 133 19.30 -7.50 -20.78
N ALA A 134 18.16 -7.79 -21.42
CA ALA A 134 18.01 -8.94 -22.31
C ALA A 134 18.72 -8.84 -23.68
N LEU A 135 19.47 -7.74 -23.93
CA LEU A 135 20.33 -7.60 -25.10
C LEU A 135 21.81 -7.84 -24.79
N LYS A 136 22.28 -7.40 -23.61
CA LYS A 136 23.69 -7.46 -23.24
C LYS A 136 23.99 -8.60 -22.28
N PHE A 137 23.02 -8.99 -21.46
CA PHE A 137 23.21 -9.93 -20.35
C PHE A 137 24.40 -9.49 -19.48
N ALA A 138 24.44 -8.21 -19.11
CA ALA A 138 25.50 -7.60 -18.33
C ALA A 138 25.50 -8.11 -16.87
N THR A 139 24.33 -8.41 -16.33
CA THR A 139 24.12 -8.94 -14.98
C THR A 139 24.43 -10.44 -14.90
N LEU A 140 24.84 -10.93 -13.71
CA LEU A 140 25.03 -12.37 -13.51
C LEU A 140 23.69 -13.10 -13.54
N GLU A 141 22.66 -12.49 -12.96
CA GLU A 141 21.28 -12.95 -12.93
C GLU A 141 20.73 -13.10 -14.36
N GLY A 142 20.92 -12.09 -15.22
CA GLY A 142 20.49 -12.13 -16.62
C GLY A 142 21.20 -13.21 -17.45
N ARG A 143 22.49 -13.45 -17.20
CA ARG A 143 23.23 -14.56 -17.84
C ARG A 143 22.73 -15.92 -17.36
N ALA A 144 22.55 -16.10 -16.06
CA ALA A 144 22.00 -17.32 -15.48
C ALA A 144 20.62 -17.64 -16.06
N PHE A 145 19.75 -16.63 -16.20
CA PHE A 145 18.42 -16.82 -16.81
C PHE A 145 18.48 -17.19 -18.29
N ARG A 146 19.31 -16.49 -19.09
CA ARG A 146 19.55 -16.84 -20.49
C ARG A 146 20.00 -18.29 -20.64
N ASP A 147 20.97 -18.71 -19.85
CA ASP A 147 21.54 -20.06 -19.91
C ASP A 147 20.50 -21.10 -19.47
N ALA A 148 19.68 -20.78 -18.47
CA ALA A 148 18.54 -21.61 -18.05
C ALA A 148 17.53 -21.80 -19.19
N ILE A 149 17.15 -20.75 -19.92
CA ILE A 149 16.25 -20.84 -21.07
C ILE A 149 16.84 -21.72 -22.17
N HIS A 150 18.12 -21.57 -22.49
CA HIS A 150 18.78 -22.40 -23.51
C HIS A 150 18.91 -23.87 -23.09
N ALA A 151 19.21 -24.15 -21.82
CA ALA A 151 19.34 -25.52 -21.31
C ALA A 151 17.97 -26.19 -21.15
N PHE A 152 16.98 -25.46 -20.63
CA PHE A 152 15.66 -25.99 -20.37
C PHE A 152 14.76 -26.00 -21.61
N ARG A 153 14.98 -25.15 -22.62
CA ARG A 153 14.17 -25.11 -23.86
C ARG A 153 12.65 -25.21 -23.59
N PRO A 154 12.07 -24.26 -22.83
CA PRO A 154 10.65 -24.31 -22.50
C PRO A 154 9.78 -24.19 -23.77
N ASP A 155 8.66 -24.89 -23.79
CA ASP A 155 7.56 -24.62 -24.73
C ASP A 155 6.75 -23.40 -24.26
N TYR A 156 6.57 -23.27 -22.94
CA TYR A 156 5.77 -22.22 -22.31
C TYR A 156 6.58 -21.44 -21.26
N GLY A 157 6.40 -20.13 -21.23
CA GLY A 157 7.05 -19.23 -20.28
C GLY A 157 6.04 -18.43 -19.47
N PHE A 158 6.29 -18.25 -18.17
CA PHE A 158 5.50 -17.38 -17.31
C PHE A 158 6.41 -16.34 -16.65
N ASN A 159 6.33 -15.12 -17.18
CA ASN A 159 7.01 -13.95 -16.67
C ASN A 159 6.14 -13.32 -15.58
N LEU A 160 6.46 -13.54 -14.30
CA LEU A 160 5.59 -13.18 -13.20
C LEU A 160 6.07 -11.92 -12.50
N HIS A 161 5.27 -10.86 -12.53
CA HIS A 161 5.60 -9.52 -12.04
C HIS A 161 4.50 -8.94 -11.15
N ASN A 162 4.81 -7.81 -10.51
CA ASN A 162 3.82 -6.93 -9.92
C ASN A 162 3.82 -5.59 -10.63
N GLN A 163 2.63 -5.05 -10.86
CA GLN A 163 2.46 -3.69 -11.32
C GLN A 163 2.09 -2.77 -10.16
N GLY A 164 2.08 -1.46 -10.41
CA GLY A 164 1.61 -0.50 -9.43
C GLY A 164 0.19 -0.85 -8.97
N ARG A 165 -0.04 -0.91 -7.65
CA ARG A 165 -1.39 -1.15 -7.10
C ARG A 165 -2.42 -0.10 -7.53
N ARG A 166 -1.94 1.06 -8.02
CA ARG A 166 -2.74 2.18 -8.53
C ARG A 166 -2.88 2.16 -10.07
N THR A 167 -2.47 1.10 -10.74
CA THR A 167 -2.85 0.89 -12.15
C THR A 167 -4.36 0.71 -12.21
N ALA A 168 -5.04 1.54 -13.00
CA ALA A 168 -6.49 1.62 -13.05
C ALA A 168 -7.06 0.96 -14.31
N LEU A 169 -8.33 0.56 -14.24
CA LEU A 169 -9.22 0.29 -15.36
C LEU A 169 -10.33 1.35 -15.38
N ALA A 170 -10.79 1.71 -16.57
CA ALA A 170 -11.93 2.62 -16.73
C ALA A 170 -13.26 1.86 -16.65
N GLU A 171 -13.29 0.62 -17.17
CA GLU A 171 -14.47 -0.23 -17.17
C GLU A 171 -14.08 -1.71 -16.92
N PRO A 172 -14.51 -2.30 -15.78
CA PRO A 172 -15.10 -1.62 -14.63
C PRO A 172 -14.09 -0.66 -13.98
N LEU A 173 -14.59 0.46 -13.45
CA LEU A 173 -13.76 1.43 -12.74
C LEU A 173 -13.14 0.81 -11.49
N GLY A 174 -11.81 0.87 -11.38
CA GLY A 174 -11.09 0.37 -10.21
C GLY A 174 -9.68 -0.12 -10.54
N PRO A 175 -9.00 -0.81 -9.60
CA PRO A 175 -7.65 -1.28 -9.86
C PRO A 175 -7.64 -2.41 -10.89
N ALA A 176 -6.67 -2.39 -11.79
CA ALA A 176 -6.32 -3.56 -12.59
C ALA A 176 -5.70 -4.61 -11.66
N SER A 177 -6.44 -5.65 -11.31
CA SER A 177 -5.97 -6.71 -10.40
C SER A 177 -5.05 -7.69 -11.09
N VAL A 178 -5.32 -7.95 -12.37
CA VAL A 178 -4.47 -8.73 -13.26
C VAL A 178 -4.20 -7.89 -14.51
N SER A 179 -2.96 -7.84 -14.97
CA SER A 179 -2.65 -7.44 -16.35
C SER A 179 -1.90 -8.54 -17.07
N LEU A 180 -2.26 -8.78 -18.33
CA LEU A 180 -1.68 -9.83 -19.16
C LEU A 180 -0.98 -9.24 -20.37
N LEU A 181 0.11 -9.87 -20.79
CA LEU A 181 0.77 -9.57 -22.06
C LEU A 181 1.35 -10.85 -22.64
N ALA A 182 0.97 -11.20 -23.87
CA ALA A 182 1.84 -11.97 -24.75
C ALA A 182 2.85 -10.98 -25.35
N PRO A 183 4.15 -11.02 -24.98
CA PRO A 183 5.12 -10.01 -25.39
C PRO A 183 5.27 -10.00 -26.92
N PRO A 184 5.22 -8.84 -27.58
CA PRO A 184 5.40 -8.78 -29.03
C PRO A 184 6.85 -9.11 -29.42
N LEU A 185 7.02 -9.73 -30.58
CA LEU A 185 8.35 -10.10 -31.09
C LEU A 185 9.15 -8.90 -31.57
N ASP A 186 8.47 -7.92 -32.15
CA ASP A 186 9.02 -6.78 -32.87
C ASP A 186 8.01 -5.60 -32.84
N PRO A 187 8.41 -4.40 -33.30
CA PRO A 187 7.49 -3.25 -33.37
C PRO A 187 6.24 -3.50 -34.20
N GLU A 188 6.28 -4.45 -35.14
CA GLU A 188 5.19 -4.83 -36.03
C GLU A 188 4.20 -5.83 -35.39
N ASP A 189 4.48 -6.31 -34.16
CA ASP A 189 3.72 -7.34 -33.44
C ASP A 189 3.50 -8.61 -34.28
N THR A 190 4.58 -9.11 -34.89
CA THR A 190 4.54 -10.31 -35.74
C THR A 190 3.95 -11.51 -34.99
N GLN A 191 2.89 -12.09 -35.56
CA GLN A 191 2.20 -13.25 -35.00
C GLN A 191 2.79 -14.56 -35.54
N THR A 192 3.73 -15.19 -34.83
CA THR A 192 4.18 -16.57 -35.09
C THR A 192 3.24 -17.58 -34.43
N ASP A 193 3.48 -18.88 -34.63
CA ASP A 193 2.71 -19.92 -33.94
C ASP A 193 2.89 -19.86 -32.42
N SER A 194 4.11 -19.58 -31.92
CA SER A 194 4.36 -19.41 -30.49
C SER A 194 3.68 -18.16 -29.91
N VAL A 195 3.56 -17.08 -30.68
CA VAL A 195 2.83 -15.87 -30.24
C VAL A 195 1.33 -16.13 -30.22
N ARG A 196 0.78 -16.80 -31.24
CA ARG A 196 -0.63 -17.21 -31.27
C ARG A 196 -0.98 -18.12 -30.11
N GLU A 197 -0.09 -19.06 -29.78
CA GLU A 197 -0.26 -19.94 -28.64
C GLU A 197 -0.15 -19.17 -27.31
N ALA A 198 0.81 -18.24 -27.16
CA ALA A 198 0.88 -17.35 -26.00
C ALA A 198 -0.41 -16.54 -25.81
N ASN A 199 -1.02 -16.04 -26.89
CA ASN A 199 -2.32 -15.37 -26.84
C ASN A 199 -3.42 -16.31 -26.29
N ARG A 200 -3.42 -17.60 -26.64
CA ARG A 200 -4.36 -18.60 -26.07
C ARG A 200 -4.10 -18.87 -24.59
N VAL A 201 -2.83 -18.94 -24.18
CA VAL A 201 -2.48 -19.10 -22.76
C VAL A 201 -2.95 -17.89 -21.96
N ALA A 202 -2.73 -16.67 -22.47
CA ALA A 202 -3.22 -15.44 -21.86
C ALA A 202 -4.77 -15.39 -21.82
N ALA A 203 -5.45 -15.79 -22.90
CA ALA A 203 -6.90 -15.87 -22.93
C ALA A 203 -7.44 -16.90 -21.92
N THR A 204 -6.78 -18.05 -21.80
CA THR A 204 -7.13 -19.08 -20.83
C THR A 204 -7.02 -18.53 -19.41
N PHE A 205 -5.88 -17.91 -19.06
CA PHE A 205 -5.70 -17.27 -17.75
C PHE A 205 -6.79 -16.22 -17.49
N CYS A 206 -7.08 -15.38 -18.49
CA CYS A 206 -8.11 -14.35 -18.41
C CYS A 206 -9.48 -14.96 -18.09
N GLU A 207 -9.92 -15.98 -18.83
CA GLU A 207 -11.21 -16.63 -18.61
C GLU A 207 -11.31 -17.30 -17.24
N ARG A 208 -10.21 -17.84 -16.70
CA ARG A 208 -10.20 -18.42 -15.35
C ARG A 208 -10.32 -17.37 -14.24
N VAL A 209 -9.73 -16.19 -14.44
CA VAL A 209 -9.59 -15.19 -13.38
C VAL A 209 -10.67 -14.09 -13.40
N ARG A 210 -11.29 -13.85 -14.57
CA ARG A 210 -12.14 -12.68 -14.83
C ARG A 210 -13.27 -12.52 -13.81
N ASP A 211 -14.01 -13.59 -13.53
CA ASP A 211 -15.16 -13.53 -12.61
C ASP A 211 -14.72 -13.28 -11.17
N ALA A 212 -13.64 -13.93 -10.72
CA ALA A 212 -13.09 -13.73 -9.38
C ALA A 212 -12.51 -12.32 -9.18
N CYS A 213 -12.04 -11.69 -10.27
CA CYS A 213 -11.63 -10.29 -10.29
C CYS A 213 -12.79 -9.31 -10.55
N GLY A 214 -14.03 -9.76 -10.76
CA GLY A 214 -15.15 -8.90 -11.12
C GLY A 214 -14.89 -8.08 -12.39
N GLY A 215 -14.21 -8.67 -13.38
CA GLY A 215 -13.85 -8.01 -14.64
C GLY A 215 -12.60 -7.14 -14.59
N ARG A 216 -11.91 -7.01 -13.45
CA ARG A 216 -10.70 -6.18 -13.27
C ARG A 216 -9.42 -6.80 -13.84
N VAL A 217 -9.49 -7.22 -15.11
CA VAL A 217 -8.39 -7.81 -15.87
C VAL A 217 -8.10 -6.90 -17.06
N SER A 218 -6.83 -6.61 -17.32
CA SER A 218 -6.40 -5.72 -18.39
C SER A 218 -5.33 -6.33 -19.29
N ARG A 219 -5.14 -5.74 -20.47
CA ARG A 219 -3.93 -5.96 -21.27
C ARG A 219 -2.86 -4.97 -20.80
N TYR A 220 -1.66 -5.46 -20.54
CA TYR A 220 -0.56 -4.61 -20.06
C TYR A 220 -0.26 -3.49 -21.07
N ASP A 221 0.01 -2.30 -20.54
CA ASP A 221 0.25 -1.12 -21.36
C ASP A 221 1.72 -1.01 -21.79
N ALA A 222 2.13 -1.96 -22.63
CA ALA A 222 3.37 -1.89 -23.37
C ALA A 222 3.19 -2.44 -24.79
N ASP A 223 3.82 -1.76 -25.73
CA ASP A 223 3.98 -2.27 -27.09
C ASP A 223 5.25 -3.15 -27.10
N PHE A 224 6.32 -2.74 -27.79
CA PHE A 224 7.54 -3.52 -27.93
C PHE A 224 8.70 -2.99 -27.06
N MET A 225 9.19 -3.80 -26.12
CA MET A 225 10.36 -3.48 -25.29
C MET A 225 11.58 -4.36 -25.67
N PRO A 226 12.49 -3.90 -26.56
CA PRO A 226 13.57 -4.74 -27.10
C PRO A 226 14.58 -5.26 -26.07
N ARG A 227 14.59 -4.67 -24.86
CA ARG A 227 15.53 -4.99 -23.78
C ARG A 227 14.92 -5.84 -22.67
N ALA A 228 13.62 -6.15 -22.76
CA ALA A 228 12.93 -6.94 -21.76
C ALA A 228 13.04 -8.44 -22.06
N PHE A 229 13.03 -9.23 -20.98
CA PHE A 229 13.23 -10.66 -21.07
C PHE A 229 12.01 -11.39 -21.64
N GLY A 230 10.80 -10.86 -21.48
CA GLY A 230 9.59 -11.42 -22.09
C GLY A 230 9.72 -11.51 -23.61
N GLU A 231 10.04 -10.39 -24.26
CA GLU A 231 10.25 -10.29 -25.71
C GLU A 231 11.44 -11.14 -26.16
N TRP A 232 12.55 -11.13 -25.42
CA TRP A 232 13.71 -11.96 -25.74
C TRP A 232 13.38 -13.47 -25.68
N VAL A 233 12.64 -13.92 -24.66
CA VAL A 233 12.19 -15.30 -24.52
C VAL A 233 11.19 -15.67 -25.62
N GLN A 234 10.23 -14.80 -25.95
CA GLN A 234 9.28 -15.03 -27.04
C GLN A 234 10.00 -15.23 -28.38
N ARG A 235 11.08 -14.47 -28.63
CA ARG A 235 11.95 -14.63 -29.82
C ARG A 235 12.71 -15.94 -29.88
N GLN A 236 12.87 -16.64 -28.75
CA GLN A 236 13.45 -17.99 -28.75
C GLN A 236 12.44 -19.07 -29.19
N GLY A 237 11.21 -18.67 -29.57
CA GLY A 237 10.15 -19.58 -29.98
C GLY A 237 9.31 -20.11 -28.81
N VAL A 238 9.48 -19.56 -27.61
CA VAL A 238 8.71 -19.92 -26.42
C VAL A 238 7.38 -19.17 -26.42
N SER A 239 6.29 -19.85 -26.07
CA SER A 239 4.99 -19.22 -25.84
C SER A 239 4.97 -18.60 -24.44
N VAL A 240 5.46 -17.35 -24.31
CA VAL A 240 5.56 -16.68 -23.00
C VAL A 240 4.41 -15.70 -22.79
N ILE A 241 3.88 -15.68 -21.57
CA ILE A 241 2.99 -14.63 -21.10
C ILE A 241 3.59 -13.91 -19.89
N LEU A 242 3.32 -12.62 -19.79
CA LEU A 242 3.45 -11.82 -18.59
C LEU A 242 2.15 -11.91 -17.80
N VAL A 243 2.28 -12.10 -16.49
CA VAL A 243 1.18 -11.93 -15.53
C VAL A 243 1.61 -10.91 -14.49
N GLU A 244 0.92 -9.78 -14.46
CA GLU A 244 1.12 -8.70 -13.50
C GLU A 244 0.07 -8.79 -12.38
N ALA A 245 0.53 -8.87 -11.14
CA ALA A 245 -0.33 -8.67 -9.97
C ALA A 245 -0.42 -7.18 -9.65
N GLY A 246 -1.63 -6.62 -9.67
CA GLY A 246 -1.85 -5.20 -9.44
C GLY A 246 -2.53 -4.87 -8.12
N GLY A 247 -3.54 -4.01 -8.17
CA GLY A 247 -4.30 -3.61 -6.98
C GLY A 247 -5.51 -4.51 -6.74
N TRP A 248 -5.88 -4.69 -5.48
CA TRP A 248 -7.12 -5.36 -5.08
C TRP A 248 -8.02 -4.40 -4.29
N PRO A 249 -9.35 -4.37 -4.54
CA PRO A 249 -10.29 -3.56 -3.76
C PRO A 249 -10.21 -3.85 -2.27
N GLY A 250 -10.25 -2.81 -1.45
CA GLY A 250 -10.03 -2.88 -0.01
C GLY A 250 -8.59 -3.22 0.39
N GLY A 251 -7.69 -3.45 -0.57
CA GLY A 251 -6.31 -3.83 -0.29
C GLY A 251 -6.13 -5.26 0.22
N ASP A 252 -7.10 -6.16 -0.01
CA ASP A 252 -7.00 -7.58 0.36
C ASP A 252 -5.98 -8.31 -0.54
N TRP A 253 -4.73 -8.21 -0.13
CA TRP A 253 -3.60 -8.80 -0.82
C TRP A 253 -3.66 -10.33 -0.86
N LYS A 254 -4.09 -10.96 0.23
CA LYS A 254 -4.17 -12.41 0.32
C LYS A 254 -5.19 -12.92 -0.70
N ARG A 255 -6.35 -12.28 -0.81
CA ARG A 255 -7.35 -12.67 -1.80
C ARG A 255 -6.83 -12.58 -3.23
N MET A 256 -6.04 -11.57 -3.54
CA MET A 256 -5.38 -11.47 -4.84
C MET A 256 -4.44 -12.65 -5.09
N GLU A 257 -3.59 -13.02 -4.12
CA GLU A 257 -2.69 -14.18 -4.23
C GLU A 257 -3.46 -15.50 -4.46
N GLU A 258 -4.55 -15.73 -3.73
CA GLU A 258 -5.42 -16.90 -3.88
C GLU A 258 -6.00 -17.00 -5.30
N VAL A 259 -6.50 -15.89 -5.84
CA VAL A 259 -7.12 -15.82 -7.16
C VAL A 259 -6.10 -16.02 -8.28
N HIS A 260 -4.90 -15.44 -8.14
CA HIS A 260 -3.79 -15.67 -9.06
C HIS A 260 -3.37 -17.15 -9.06
N PHE A 261 -3.24 -17.76 -7.87
CA PHE A 261 -2.91 -19.17 -7.72
C PHE A 261 -3.92 -20.09 -8.43
N ALA A 262 -5.20 -19.91 -8.16
CA ALA A 262 -6.24 -20.74 -8.75
C ALA A 262 -6.27 -20.63 -10.29
N ALA A 263 -6.22 -19.40 -10.82
CA ALA A 263 -6.18 -19.17 -12.27
C ALA A 263 -4.91 -19.74 -12.93
N PHE A 264 -3.75 -19.63 -12.26
CA PHE A 264 -2.50 -20.17 -12.76
C PHE A 264 -2.53 -21.69 -12.84
N VAL A 265 -3.00 -22.37 -11.79
CA VAL A 265 -3.12 -23.83 -11.77
C VAL A 265 -4.08 -24.32 -12.87
N GLN A 266 -5.23 -23.68 -13.05
CA GLN A 266 -6.16 -24.05 -14.12
C GLN A 266 -5.64 -23.74 -15.53
N THR A 267 -4.75 -22.76 -15.66
CA THR A 267 -4.05 -22.49 -16.92
C THR A 267 -3.06 -23.62 -17.21
N LEU A 268 -2.27 -24.06 -16.22
CA LEU A 268 -1.40 -25.23 -16.36
C LEU A 268 -2.21 -26.52 -16.65
N ASP A 269 -3.38 -26.67 -16.04
CA ASP A 269 -4.33 -27.78 -16.27
C ASP A 269 -4.75 -27.89 -17.73
N ALA A 270 -5.00 -26.75 -18.40
CA ALA A 270 -5.32 -26.67 -19.82
C ALA A 270 -4.09 -26.97 -20.72
N ILE A 271 -2.90 -26.46 -20.37
CA ILE A 271 -1.68 -26.79 -21.11
C ILE A 271 -1.39 -28.29 -21.04
N ALA A 272 -1.51 -28.88 -19.85
CA ALA A 272 -1.37 -30.33 -19.65
C ALA A 272 -2.40 -31.12 -20.46
N ALA A 273 -3.66 -30.66 -20.49
CA ALA A 273 -4.70 -31.30 -21.30
C ALA A 273 -4.36 -31.27 -22.80
N THR A 274 -3.92 -30.12 -23.34
CA THR A 274 -3.44 -30.02 -24.73
C THR A 274 -2.26 -30.97 -24.98
N ALA A 275 -1.30 -31.03 -24.06
CA ALA A 275 -0.14 -31.93 -24.17
C ALA A 275 -0.52 -33.41 -24.22
N LEU A 276 -1.58 -33.79 -23.51
CA LEU A 276 -2.08 -35.16 -23.41
C LEU A 276 -3.18 -35.49 -24.44
N GLY A 277 -3.64 -34.52 -25.22
CA GLY A 277 -4.78 -34.69 -26.13
C GLY A 277 -6.12 -34.92 -25.40
N GLU A 278 -6.23 -34.41 -24.17
CA GLU A 278 -7.44 -34.49 -23.35
C GLU A 278 -8.38 -33.30 -23.60
N PRO A 279 -9.70 -33.44 -23.41
CA PRO A 279 -10.63 -32.32 -23.53
C PRO A 279 -10.31 -31.18 -22.56
N GLY A 280 -10.66 -29.95 -22.96
CA GLY A 280 -10.45 -28.74 -22.13
C GLY A 280 -9.04 -28.17 -22.21
N GLY A 281 -8.29 -28.50 -23.26
CA GLY A 281 -7.02 -27.87 -23.59
C GLY A 281 -7.16 -26.42 -24.07
N LEU A 282 -6.02 -25.80 -24.37
CA LEU A 282 -5.91 -24.42 -24.87
C LEU A 282 -6.73 -24.16 -26.15
N GLU A 283 -6.93 -25.18 -26.98
CA GLU A 283 -7.74 -25.10 -28.20
C GLU A 283 -9.21 -24.80 -27.95
N ALA A 284 -9.70 -25.01 -26.72
CA ALA A 284 -11.06 -24.67 -26.31
C ALA A 284 -11.25 -23.17 -25.99
N CYS A 285 -10.16 -22.41 -25.83
CA CYS A 285 -10.20 -21.00 -25.44
C CYS A 285 -10.05 -20.09 -26.67
N ASP A 286 -10.93 -19.08 -26.79
CA ASP A 286 -10.85 -18.07 -27.86
C ASP A 286 -9.82 -16.99 -27.49
N PRO A 287 -8.75 -16.79 -28.29
CA PRO A 287 -7.78 -15.72 -28.08
C PRO A 287 -8.38 -14.31 -27.92
N GLN A 288 -9.58 -14.06 -28.47
CA GLN A 288 -10.25 -12.76 -28.34
C GLN A 288 -10.55 -12.38 -26.90
N SER A 289 -10.73 -13.36 -25.99
CA SER A 289 -10.88 -13.10 -24.54
C SER A 289 -9.69 -12.32 -23.95
N TYR A 290 -8.50 -12.43 -24.53
CA TYR A 290 -7.33 -11.63 -24.16
C TYR A 290 -7.12 -10.42 -25.08
N LEU A 291 -7.23 -10.60 -26.40
CA LEU A 291 -6.89 -9.56 -27.37
C LEU A 291 -7.80 -8.32 -27.29
N THR A 292 -9.02 -8.49 -26.79
CA THR A 292 -10.01 -7.41 -26.62
C THR A 292 -9.99 -6.77 -25.23
N LEU A 293 -9.12 -7.22 -24.32
CA LEU A 293 -9.01 -6.61 -23.00
C LEU A 293 -8.64 -5.13 -23.10
N PRO A 294 -9.27 -4.27 -22.28
CA PRO A 294 -8.87 -2.88 -22.19
C PRO A 294 -7.44 -2.78 -21.66
N ARG A 295 -6.72 -1.74 -22.09
CA ARG A 295 -5.47 -1.33 -21.44
C ARG A 295 -5.78 -0.53 -20.17
N SER A 296 -4.75 -0.23 -19.39
CA SER A 296 -4.89 0.61 -18.21
C SER A 296 -5.49 1.97 -18.55
N SER A 297 -6.33 2.47 -17.66
CA SER A 297 -6.92 3.80 -17.77
C SER A 297 -5.86 4.89 -17.60
N PRO A 298 -5.96 6.02 -18.32
CA PRO A 298 -5.16 7.20 -18.05
C PRO A 298 -5.57 7.91 -16.74
N ASN A 299 -6.75 7.59 -16.20
CA ASN A 299 -7.27 8.21 -14.99
C ASN A 299 -6.56 7.64 -13.75
N ALA A 300 -6.22 8.52 -12.82
CA ALA A 300 -5.56 8.13 -11.58
C ALA A 300 -6.44 7.20 -10.73
N GLN A 301 -5.81 6.19 -10.13
CA GLN A 301 -6.35 5.44 -9.01
C GLN A 301 -5.78 6.02 -7.72
N PHE A 302 -6.61 6.21 -6.71
CA PHE A 302 -6.20 6.59 -5.36
C PHE A 302 -6.20 5.39 -4.42
N ASP A 303 -5.43 5.47 -3.35
CA ASP A 303 -5.51 4.44 -2.31
C ASP A 303 -6.82 4.53 -1.52
N LEU A 304 -7.25 5.75 -1.23
CA LEU A 304 -8.53 6.05 -0.63
C LEU A 304 -9.23 7.13 -1.47
N LEU A 305 -10.44 6.84 -1.93
CA LEU A 305 -11.32 7.80 -2.58
C LEU A 305 -12.53 8.08 -1.70
N ILE A 306 -12.77 9.33 -1.37
CA ILE A 306 -13.95 9.75 -0.59
C ILE A 306 -14.92 10.44 -1.53
N ARG A 307 -16.08 9.83 -1.68
CA ARG A 307 -17.24 10.35 -2.40
C ARG A 307 -18.25 10.85 -1.38
N GLY A 308 -18.23 12.16 -1.16
CA GLY A 308 -19.00 12.86 -0.14
C GLY A 308 -20.10 13.75 -0.72
N ALA A 309 -20.84 14.44 0.15
CA ALA A 309 -21.66 15.59 -0.25
C ALA A 309 -20.80 16.81 -0.67
N GLY A 310 -19.52 16.81 -0.33
CA GLY A 310 -18.56 17.82 -0.75
C GLY A 310 -17.43 18.02 0.25
N VAL A 311 -16.57 18.99 -0.03
CA VAL A 311 -15.48 19.44 0.85
C VAL A 311 -15.81 20.85 1.31
N ALA A 312 -15.81 21.09 2.62
CA ALA A 312 -16.05 22.39 3.20
C ALA A 312 -14.75 23.17 3.40
N GLN A 313 -14.74 24.41 2.95
CA GLN A 313 -13.63 25.37 3.12
C GLN A 313 -14.18 26.75 3.49
N LEU A 314 -13.35 27.62 4.05
CA LEU A 314 -13.73 29.02 4.29
C LEU A 314 -13.64 29.81 2.99
N GLY A 315 -14.71 30.55 2.67
CA GLY A 315 -14.76 31.47 1.55
C GLY A 315 -15.53 32.73 1.91
N GLY A 316 -14.86 33.89 1.82
CA GLY A 316 -15.47 35.18 2.19
C GLY A 316 -15.99 35.18 3.62
N ASP A 317 -17.31 35.31 3.78
CA ASP A 317 -17.99 35.51 5.06
C ASP A 317 -18.40 34.21 5.78
N GLY A 318 -18.03 33.02 5.27
CA GLY A 318 -18.39 31.76 5.93
C GLY A 318 -17.91 30.47 5.26
N ALA A 319 -18.47 29.34 5.69
CA ALA A 319 -18.22 28.04 5.09
C ALA A 319 -18.86 27.93 3.70
N VAL A 320 -18.09 27.41 2.74
CA VAL A 320 -18.54 27.03 1.41
C VAL A 320 -18.32 25.54 1.25
N VAL A 321 -19.38 24.82 0.89
CA VAL A 321 -19.31 23.38 0.55
C VAL A 321 -19.21 23.27 -0.97
N ALA A 322 -18.03 22.89 -1.46
CA ALA A 322 -17.85 22.58 -2.87
C ALA A 322 -18.21 21.11 -3.11
N THR A 323 -19.04 20.84 -4.12
CA THR A 323 -19.25 19.47 -4.61
C THR A 323 -17.95 18.96 -5.20
N ALA A 324 -17.22 18.17 -4.41
CA ALA A 324 -15.90 17.66 -4.73
C ALA A 324 -15.66 16.36 -3.98
N GLU A 325 -14.87 15.50 -4.59
CA GLU A 325 -14.37 14.25 -4.05
C GLU A 325 -12.91 14.42 -3.61
N LEU A 326 -12.46 13.56 -2.70
CA LEU A 326 -11.11 13.60 -2.15
C LEU A 326 -10.36 12.32 -2.50
N GLY A 327 -9.25 12.46 -3.23
CA GLY A 327 -8.29 11.38 -3.48
C GLY A 327 -7.14 11.44 -2.49
N VAL A 328 -6.86 10.33 -1.81
CA VAL A 328 -5.80 10.20 -0.80
C VAL A 328 -4.85 9.06 -1.19
N ASP A 329 -3.55 9.33 -1.12
CA ASP A 329 -2.48 8.36 -1.35
C ASP A 329 -1.66 8.13 -0.08
N PHE A 330 -1.15 6.91 0.10
CA PHE A 330 -0.27 6.52 1.20
C PHE A 330 1.15 6.27 0.67
N PRO A 331 2.03 7.28 0.69
CA PRO A 331 3.34 7.22 0.02
C PRO A 331 4.30 6.18 0.61
N GLY A 332 4.12 5.75 1.86
CA GLY A 332 4.97 4.76 2.53
C GLY A 332 4.44 3.32 2.52
N ARG A 333 3.28 3.03 1.90
CA ARG A 333 2.63 1.72 2.05
C ARG A 333 3.36 0.65 1.21
N MET A 334 4.06 -0.25 1.90
CA MET A 334 4.60 -1.49 1.33
C MET A 334 3.52 -2.59 1.19
N VAL A 335 3.84 -3.65 0.46
CA VAL A 335 3.04 -4.88 0.41
C VAL A 335 2.79 -5.40 1.83
N GLY A 336 1.52 -5.59 2.18
CA GLY A 336 1.07 -6.05 3.51
C GLY A 336 1.28 -5.05 4.66
N GLY A 337 1.72 -3.81 4.39
CA GLY A 337 1.96 -2.79 5.40
C GLY A 337 0.71 -2.04 5.86
N ALA A 338 0.76 -1.51 7.08
CA ALA A 338 -0.29 -0.66 7.65
C ALA A 338 -0.51 0.62 6.82
N ILE A 339 -1.75 1.08 6.82
CA ILE A 339 -2.17 2.32 6.16
C ILE A 339 -1.97 3.47 7.15
N ALA A 340 -0.99 4.34 6.91
CA ALA A 340 -0.72 5.52 7.73
C ALA A 340 -0.05 6.62 6.89
N GLY A 341 -0.12 7.86 7.39
CA GLY A 341 0.55 9.01 6.76
C GLY A 341 -0.01 9.38 5.38
N GLY A 342 -1.31 9.16 5.15
CA GLY A 342 -1.96 9.52 3.90
C GLY A 342 -1.96 11.02 3.65
N THR A 343 -1.79 11.39 2.39
CA THR A 343 -1.81 12.78 1.93
C THR A 343 -2.89 12.98 0.89
N VAL A 344 -3.54 14.15 0.91
CA VAL A 344 -4.51 14.56 -0.11
C VAL A 344 -3.79 14.74 -1.44
N ALA A 345 -4.05 13.83 -2.38
CA ALA A 345 -3.46 13.80 -3.71
C ALA A 345 -4.30 14.53 -4.76
N ALA A 346 -5.63 14.55 -4.58
CA ALA A 346 -6.55 15.23 -5.47
C ALA A 346 -7.80 15.72 -4.74
N ILE A 347 -8.36 16.85 -5.21
CA ILE A 347 -9.64 17.40 -4.77
C ILE A 347 -10.37 17.88 -6.03
N GLY A 348 -11.62 17.48 -6.23
CA GLY A 348 -12.45 18.01 -7.33
C GLY A 348 -13.41 16.98 -7.90
N ASP A 349 -13.62 17.04 -9.20
CA ASP A 349 -14.42 16.06 -9.93
C ASP A 349 -13.55 14.83 -10.25
N LEU A 350 -13.77 13.74 -9.52
CA LEU A 350 -13.01 12.48 -9.58
C LEU A 350 -13.92 11.30 -9.97
N HIS A 351 -15.06 11.56 -10.62
CA HIS A 351 -16.07 10.53 -10.91
C HIS A 351 -15.55 9.40 -11.80
N GLU A 352 -14.61 9.74 -12.71
CA GLU A 352 -13.91 8.80 -13.59
C GLU A 352 -12.65 8.18 -12.97
N ASN A 353 -12.32 8.54 -11.71
CA ASN A 353 -11.20 8.00 -10.96
C ASN A 353 -11.66 6.90 -9.99
N GLY A 354 -10.81 5.89 -9.81
CA GLY A 354 -11.06 4.79 -8.88
C GLY A 354 -10.35 4.98 -7.54
N GLY A 355 -10.87 4.32 -6.50
CA GLY A 355 -10.21 4.16 -5.20
C GLY A 355 -9.97 2.68 -4.91
N LEU A 356 -8.81 2.32 -4.33
CA LEU A 356 -8.61 0.95 -3.82
C LEU A 356 -9.62 0.70 -2.69
N THR A 357 -9.73 1.67 -1.79
CA THR A 357 -10.82 1.80 -0.83
C THR A 357 -11.66 3.01 -1.22
N THR A 358 -12.99 2.85 -1.23
CA THR A 358 -13.91 3.96 -1.49
C THR A 358 -14.83 4.15 -0.31
N ILE A 359 -14.91 5.38 0.20
CA ILE A 359 -15.90 5.79 1.20
C ILE A 359 -17.00 6.55 0.46
N ASN A 360 -18.19 5.97 0.40
CA ASN A 360 -19.39 6.66 -0.06
C ASN A 360 -20.14 7.19 1.15
N SER A 361 -20.26 8.50 1.27
CA SER A 361 -20.88 9.15 2.43
C SER A 361 -21.78 10.30 1.98
N PRO A 362 -22.95 10.51 2.61
CA PRO A 362 -23.71 11.74 2.45
C PRO A 362 -23.09 12.92 3.22
N GLY A 363 -21.97 12.70 3.92
CA GLY A 363 -21.30 13.70 4.73
C GLY A 363 -20.42 14.65 3.92
N VAL A 364 -20.22 15.84 4.48
CA VAL A 364 -19.26 16.84 4.06
C VAL A 364 -17.91 16.55 4.74
N VAL A 365 -16.82 16.66 3.99
CA VAL A 365 -15.46 16.56 4.50
C VAL A 365 -15.05 17.89 5.13
N LEU A 366 -14.60 17.86 6.38
CA LEU A 366 -14.04 19.01 7.11
C LEU A 366 -12.62 18.67 7.59
N PRO A 367 -11.73 19.68 7.78
CA PRO A 367 -10.46 19.44 8.45
C PRO A 367 -10.69 18.93 9.87
N GLY A 368 -9.89 17.96 10.29
CA GLY A 368 -9.94 17.47 11.66
C GLY A 368 -9.49 18.54 12.66
N ARG A 369 -10.15 18.58 13.82
CA ARG A 369 -9.91 19.62 14.83
C ARG A 369 -8.56 19.46 15.52
N ILE A 370 -8.02 20.59 15.95
CA ILE A 370 -6.82 20.69 16.78
C ILE A 370 -7.29 21.11 18.17
N VAL A 371 -7.19 20.20 19.15
CA VAL A 371 -7.82 20.37 20.48
C VAL A 371 -6.77 20.27 21.58
N LEU A 372 -6.84 21.15 22.58
CA LEU A 372 -6.00 21.12 23.77
C LEU A 372 -6.48 20.04 24.74
N ALA A 373 -5.57 19.13 25.11
CA ALA A 373 -5.76 18.24 26.25
C ALA A 373 -5.71 19.06 27.54
N GLU A 374 -6.69 18.89 28.43
CA GLU A 374 -6.64 19.52 29.75
C GLU A 374 -5.56 18.82 30.58
N PRO A 375 -4.63 19.57 31.21
CA PRO A 375 -3.56 18.97 31.99
C PRO A 375 -4.13 18.32 33.25
N SER A 376 -4.06 17.00 33.34
CA SER A 376 -3.99 16.29 34.62
C SER A 376 -2.51 16.08 34.98
N ASP A 377 -2.20 15.96 36.27
CA ASP A 377 -0.85 15.58 36.74
C ASP A 377 -0.41 14.22 36.15
N ASP A 378 -1.37 13.44 35.65
CA ASP A 378 -1.20 12.20 34.88
C ASP A 378 -1.82 12.33 33.47
N ALA A 379 -1.29 13.22 32.63
CA ALA A 379 -1.91 13.69 31.37
C ALA A 379 -2.30 12.59 30.35
N PHE A 380 -1.86 11.34 30.52
CA PHE A 380 -2.36 10.18 29.79
C PHE A 380 -2.24 8.89 30.62
N ASP A 381 -2.78 8.85 31.85
CA ASP A 381 -3.01 7.57 32.55
C ASP A 381 -4.09 6.76 31.85
N GLU A 382 -3.68 6.00 30.83
CA GLU A 382 -4.29 4.76 30.34
C GLU A 382 -5.82 4.73 30.15
N SER A 383 -6.52 5.86 30.09
CA SER A 383 -7.97 5.88 29.97
C SER A 383 -8.36 6.12 28.51
N PRO A 384 -8.73 5.07 27.75
CA PRO A 384 -9.46 5.17 26.50
C PRO A 384 -10.54 6.26 26.48
N ALA A 385 -11.13 6.59 27.63
CA ALA A 385 -12.17 7.62 27.73
C ALA A 385 -11.72 9.00 27.25
N ASP A 386 -10.45 9.38 27.43
CA ASP A 386 -9.97 10.69 27.00
C ASP A 386 -9.84 10.78 25.48
N TRP A 387 -9.27 9.74 24.86
CA TRP A 387 -9.21 9.62 23.40
C TRP A 387 -10.60 9.47 22.79
N GLU A 388 -11.50 8.78 23.47
CA GLU A 388 -12.92 8.65 23.09
C GLU A 388 -13.60 10.02 23.07
N VAL A 389 -13.44 10.85 24.11
CA VAL A 389 -14.02 12.20 24.17
C VAL A 389 -13.41 13.11 23.11
N LEU A 390 -12.08 13.12 22.95
CA LEU A 390 -11.39 13.95 21.96
C LEU A 390 -11.81 13.59 20.54
N SER A 391 -11.83 12.30 20.21
CA SER A 391 -12.28 11.82 18.89
C SER A 391 -13.79 12.04 18.68
N ALA A 392 -14.63 11.88 19.70
CA ALA A 392 -16.05 12.22 19.63
C ALA A 392 -16.27 13.71 19.33
N ASN A 393 -15.33 14.55 19.77
CA ASN A 393 -15.31 15.97 19.45
C ASN A 393 -14.62 16.28 18.11
N GLY A 394 -14.35 15.28 17.25
CA GLY A 394 -13.78 15.48 15.93
C GLY A 394 -12.30 15.88 15.90
N ALA A 395 -11.58 15.68 17.01
CA ALA A 395 -10.15 15.93 17.07
C ALA A 395 -9.39 14.89 16.23
N THR A 396 -8.48 15.36 15.38
CA THR A 396 -7.45 14.53 14.73
C THR A 396 -6.05 14.88 15.23
N THR A 397 -5.91 16.04 15.89
CA THR A 397 -4.66 16.49 16.50
C THR A 397 -4.93 16.99 17.91
N VAL A 398 -4.13 16.51 18.86
CA VAL A 398 -4.19 16.88 20.27
C VAL A 398 -2.96 17.70 20.64
N LEU A 399 -3.19 18.86 21.24
CA LEU A 399 -2.14 19.67 21.84
C LEU A 399 -1.98 19.22 23.29
N LEU A 400 -0.84 18.62 23.63
CA LEU A 400 -0.56 18.11 24.96
C LEU A 400 0.31 19.11 25.73
N PRO A 401 -0.20 19.72 26.83
CA PRO A 401 0.58 20.64 27.64
C PRO A 401 1.73 19.96 28.39
N ILE A 402 2.93 20.54 28.30
CA ILE A 402 4.10 20.21 29.11
C ILE A 402 4.38 21.39 30.03
N ASN A 403 4.26 21.18 31.34
CA ASN A 403 4.42 22.24 32.31
C ASN A 403 5.90 22.50 32.60
N LEU A 404 6.44 23.56 32.00
CA LEU A 404 7.81 23.99 32.24
C LEU A 404 8.01 24.49 33.68
N GLY A 405 6.95 24.99 34.35
CA GLY A 405 7.01 25.48 35.73
C GLY A 405 7.28 24.38 36.77
N ALA A 406 6.70 23.18 36.55
CA ALA A 406 6.88 22.02 37.43
C ALA A 406 8.29 21.39 37.39
N GLY A 407 9.07 21.67 36.34
CA GLY A 407 10.38 21.02 36.14
C GLY A 407 10.25 19.58 35.62
N GLN A 408 11.35 18.80 35.66
CA GLN A 408 11.39 17.42 35.13
C GLN A 408 10.85 17.29 33.67
N VAL A 409 11.10 18.28 32.83
CA VAL A 409 10.54 18.39 31.46
C VAL A 409 10.75 17.12 30.63
N GLU A 410 11.96 16.56 30.66
CA GLU A 410 12.30 15.33 29.93
C GLU A 410 11.47 14.12 30.42
N ALA A 411 11.20 14.03 31.72
CA ALA A 411 10.40 12.94 32.29
C ALA A 411 8.92 13.08 31.91
N GLN A 412 8.37 14.31 31.89
CA GLN A 412 7.01 14.56 31.41
C GLN A 412 6.86 14.12 29.95
N ILE A 413 7.84 14.45 29.09
CA ILE A 413 7.82 14.09 27.67
C ILE A 413 7.99 12.58 27.47
N ALA A 414 8.90 11.95 28.23
CA ALA A 414 9.08 10.50 28.19
C ALA A 414 7.81 9.76 28.63
N HIS A 415 7.15 10.25 29.68
CA HIS A 415 5.88 9.71 30.14
C HIS A 415 4.78 9.86 29.08
N ALA A 416 4.66 11.03 28.46
CA ALA A 416 3.69 11.26 27.39
C ALA A 416 3.87 10.32 26.18
N ARG A 417 5.11 9.93 25.87
CA ARG A 417 5.48 9.10 24.72
C ARG A 417 5.46 7.60 24.98
N ARG A 418 5.02 7.16 26.15
CA ARG A 418 5.05 5.73 26.55
C ARG A 418 4.12 4.84 25.72
N VAL A 419 3.03 5.40 25.20
CA VAL A 419 2.02 4.68 24.41
C VAL A 419 1.83 5.39 23.06
N PRO A 420 1.76 4.64 21.93
CA PRO A 420 1.41 5.20 20.65
C PRO A 420 0.03 5.87 20.70
N PRO A 421 -0.11 7.14 20.27
CA PRO A 421 -1.39 7.81 20.35
C PRO A 421 -2.30 7.41 19.17
N PRO A 422 -3.63 7.29 19.38
CA PRO A 422 -4.56 7.03 18.28
C PRO A 422 -4.76 8.27 17.39
N LEU A 423 -4.58 9.47 17.93
CA LEU A 423 -4.65 10.75 17.21
C LEU A 423 -3.25 11.37 17.08
N ASN A 424 -3.07 12.33 16.18
CA ASN A 424 -1.80 13.07 16.14
C ASN A 424 -1.60 13.85 17.44
N VAL A 425 -0.36 13.98 17.91
CA VAL A 425 -0.04 14.71 19.15
C VAL A 425 1.07 15.73 18.91
N ALA A 426 0.84 16.97 19.35
CA ALA A 426 1.83 18.04 19.39
C ALA A 426 2.04 18.50 20.83
N LEU A 427 3.29 18.62 21.26
CA LEU A 427 3.60 19.09 22.61
C LEU A 427 3.56 20.62 22.66
N VAL A 428 2.86 21.20 23.64
CA VAL A 428 2.81 22.66 23.85
C VAL A 428 3.33 23.00 25.24
N ALA A 429 4.20 23.99 25.37
CA ALA A 429 4.75 24.38 26.67
C ALA A 429 3.78 25.30 27.42
N THR A 430 3.51 24.97 28.67
CA THR A 430 2.79 25.82 29.63
C THR A 430 3.72 26.25 30.75
N TRP A 431 3.31 27.28 31.50
CA TRP A 431 3.98 27.70 32.71
C TRP A 431 2.96 27.90 33.83
N THR A 432 2.83 26.92 34.73
CA THR A 432 2.09 27.11 35.98
C THR A 432 3.08 27.15 37.14
N GLY A 433 3.26 28.32 37.73
CA GLY A 433 4.21 28.54 38.83
C GLY A 433 4.24 30.01 39.24
N ALA A 434 4.27 30.26 40.55
CA ALA A 434 4.24 31.60 41.14
C ALA A 434 5.62 32.27 41.24
N GLU A 435 6.69 31.62 40.78
CA GLU A 435 8.06 32.13 40.96
C GLU A 435 8.48 33.05 39.81
N GLU A 436 9.09 34.19 40.15
CA GLU A 436 9.98 34.94 39.25
C GLU A 436 11.23 34.09 38.96
N ALA A 437 11.07 33.05 38.13
CA ALA A 437 12.18 32.18 37.77
C ALA A 437 13.30 32.98 37.08
N ASP A 438 14.54 32.72 37.49
CA ASP A 438 15.70 33.33 36.85
C ASP A 438 15.80 32.89 35.37
N LYS A 439 16.30 33.80 34.53
CA LYS A 439 16.37 33.68 33.06
C LYS A 439 17.07 32.39 32.63
N GLY A 440 18.11 31.97 33.35
CA GLY A 440 18.85 30.75 33.04
C GLY A 440 18.00 29.48 33.19
N LEU A 441 17.15 29.41 34.22
CA LEU A 441 16.29 28.25 34.47
C LEU A 441 15.16 28.18 33.43
N VAL A 442 14.50 29.30 33.15
CA VAL A 442 13.43 29.41 32.14
C VAL A 442 13.95 28.96 30.78
N LEU A 443 15.11 29.47 30.36
CA LEU A 443 15.70 29.14 29.07
C LEU A 443 16.10 27.66 29.01
N ARG A 444 16.72 27.12 30.07
CA ARG A 444 17.10 25.70 30.13
C ARG A 444 15.89 24.77 29.96
N ARG A 445 14.79 25.04 30.67
CA ARG A 445 13.58 24.22 30.60
C ARG A 445 12.89 24.33 29.24
N LEU A 446 12.87 25.53 28.65
CA LEU A 446 12.40 25.72 27.27
C LEU A 446 13.27 24.92 26.29
N THR A 447 14.59 24.97 26.40
CA THR A 447 15.51 24.19 25.56
C THR A 447 15.27 22.69 25.69
N GLN A 448 15.02 22.19 26.91
CA GLN A 448 14.63 20.78 27.13
C GLN A 448 13.31 20.45 26.43
N GLY A 449 12.31 21.33 26.52
CA GLY A 449 11.03 21.17 25.83
C GLY A 449 11.19 21.12 24.31
N LEU A 450 11.96 22.06 23.74
CA LEU A 450 12.24 22.10 22.31
C LEU A 450 13.00 20.85 21.83
N ALA A 451 13.99 20.39 22.60
CA ALA A 451 14.70 19.15 22.32
C ALA A 451 13.76 17.92 22.35
N GLY A 452 12.73 17.97 23.20
CA GLY A 452 11.67 16.97 23.24
C GLY A 452 10.57 17.15 22.19
N GLY A 453 10.59 18.22 21.40
CA GLY A 453 9.65 18.47 20.30
C GLY A 453 8.45 19.34 20.63
N VAL A 454 8.53 20.19 21.65
CA VAL A 454 7.52 21.25 21.90
C VAL A 454 7.40 22.15 20.68
N VAL A 455 6.18 22.29 20.14
CA VAL A 455 5.90 23.02 18.89
C VAL A 455 5.40 24.44 19.11
N ALA A 456 4.87 24.75 20.29
CA ALA A 456 4.32 26.06 20.62
C ALA A 456 4.27 26.26 22.14
N THR A 457 3.87 27.46 22.56
CA THR A 457 3.58 27.78 23.96
C THR A 457 2.11 28.11 24.15
N LEU A 458 1.60 27.91 25.36
CA LEU A 458 0.23 28.26 25.76
C LEU A 458 0.29 29.21 26.96
N GLY A 459 -0.30 30.40 26.81
CA GLY A 459 -0.20 31.49 27.79
C GLY A 459 -1.11 31.35 29.02
N PRO A 460 -1.00 32.28 30.00
CA PRO A 460 0.01 33.35 30.06
C PRO A 460 1.40 32.81 30.43
N LEU A 461 2.44 33.41 29.84
CA LEU A 461 3.84 33.07 30.10
C LEU A 461 4.55 34.21 30.84
N PRO A 462 5.61 33.92 31.64
CA PRO A 462 6.49 34.97 32.16
C PRO A 462 7.10 35.81 31.03
N GLU A 463 7.27 37.12 31.23
CA GLU A 463 7.81 38.06 30.22
C GLU A 463 9.14 37.58 29.61
N LYS A 464 10.05 37.08 30.45
CA LYS A 464 11.35 36.54 30.01
C LYS A 464 11.20 35.31 29.09
N LEU A 465 10.15 34.51 29.28
CA LEU A 465 9.85 33.37 28.43
C LEU A 465 9.25 33.83 27.10
N VAL A 466 8.35 34.81 27.11
CA VAL A 466 7.79 35.43 25.89
C VAL A 466 8.92 35.96 25.00
N GLU A 467 9.88 36.70 25.56
CA GLU A 467 11.04 37.21 24.82
C GLU A 467 11.87 36.08 24.19
N ALA A 468 12.12 35.00 24.94
CA ALA A 468 12.87 33.85 24.45
C ALA A 468 12.13 33.12 23.31
N CYS A 469 10.82 32.86 23.47
CA CYS A 469 9.98 32.23 22.45
C CYS A 469 9.96 33.05 21.17
N TYR A 470 9.78 34.37 21.27
CA TYR A 470 9.79 35.27 20.11
C TYR A 470 11.10 35.18 19.32
N ARG A 471 12.26 35.23 20.01
CA ARG A 471 13.58 35.11 19.35
C ARG A 471 13.79 33.75 18.67
N LEU A 472 13.17 32.69 19.18
CA LEU A 472 13.25 31.34 18.63
C LEU A 472 12.23 31.07 17.53
N GLY A 473 11.31 32.02 17.28
CA GLY A 473 10.18 31.82 16.37
C GLY A 473 9.21 30.75 16.86
N LEU A 474 9.15 30.51 18.18
CA LEU A 474 8.22 29.55 18.76
C LEU A 474 6.82 30.18 18.83
N PRO A 475 5.81 29.60 18.18
CA PRO A 475 4.46 30.16 18.19
C PRO A 475 3.82 30.15 19.58
N ALA A 476 2.85 31.04 19.78
CA ALA A 476 2.09 31.17 21.02
C ALA A 476 0.60 31.02 20.74
N LEU A 477 -0.03 30.11 21.47
CA LEU A 477 -1.46 29.85 21.45
C LEU A 477 -2.17 30.73 22.46
N ASP A 478 -3.33 31.25 22.05
CA ASP A 478 -4.28 31.92 22.93
C ASP A 478 -5.23 30.86 23.56
N PRO A 479 -5.15 30.63 24.89
CA PRO A 479 -6.02 29.66 25.56
C PRO A 479 -7.50 29.98 25.43
N ALA A 480 -7.88 31.26 25.29
CA ALA A 480 -9.28 31.66 25.19
C ALA A 480 -9.92 31.27 23.86
N THR A 481 -9.11 31.05 22.83
CA THR A 481 -9.58 30.71 21.47
C THR A 481 -9.16 29.31 21.01
N THR A 482 -8.45 28.57 21.86
CA THR A 482 -8.06 27.18 21.63
C THR A 482 -9.12 26.25 22.23
N PRO A 483 -9.77 25.37 21.44
CA PRO A 483 -10.77 24.45 21.95
C PRO A 483 -10.13 23.42 22.89
N THR A 484 -10.85 23.05 23.94
CA THR A 484 -10.40 22.06 24.94
C THR A 484 -11.18 20.77 24.82
N ARG A 485 -10.69 19.70 25.45
CA ARG A 485 -11.39 18.40 25.55
C ARG A 485 -12.86 18.55 25.98
N GLY A 486 -13.17 19.44 26.93
CA GLY A 486 -14.53 19.69 27.42
C GLY A 486 -15.42 20.61 26.57
N GLY A 487 -14.89 21.23 25.51
CA GLY A 487 -15.57 22.30 24.76
C GLY A 487 -16.70 21.87 23.80
N GLY A 488 -16.91 20.56 23.60
CA GLY A 488 -17.92 20.03 22.67
C GLY A 488 -17.62 20.31 21.19
N LEU A 489 -18.59 20.03 20.32
CA LEU A 489 -18.50 20.33 18.88
C LEU A 489 -18.84 21.79 18.56
N PRO A 490 -18.19 22.39 17.54
CA PRO A 490 -18.62 23.67 16.97
C PRO A 490 -20.05 23.59 16.46
N ALA A 491 -20.83 24.67 16.61
CA ALA A 491 -22.27 24.66 16.31
C ALA A 491 -22.60 24.67 14.81
N SER A 492 -21.66 25.09 13.96
CA SER A 492 -21.84 25.19 12.51
C SER A 492 -20.57 24.85 11.73
N LEU A 493 -20.70 24.64 10.41
CA LEU A 493 -19.55 24.46 9.51
C LEU A 493 -18.58 25.65 9.56
N THR A 494 -19.11 26.87 9.63
CA THR A 494 -18.31 28.10 9.70
C THR A 494 -17.53 28.16 11.01
N ASP A 495 -18.16 27.84 12.14
CA ASP A 495 -17.49 27.81 13.45
C ASP A 495 -16.39 26.75 13.47
N TRP A 496 -16.65 25.56 12.91
CA TRP A 496 -15.67 24.48 12.81
C TRP A 496 -14.42 24.90 12.07
N LEU A 497 -14.60 25.43 10.86
CA LEU A 497 -13.49 25.83 10.01
C LEU A 497 -12.74 27.03 10.59
N THR A 498 -13.46 27.99 11.19
CA THR A 498 -12.86 29.18 11.81
C THR A 498 -12.05 28.82 13.05
N GLU A 499 -12.60 27.99 13.93
CA GLU A 499 -11.91 27.50 15.12
C GLU A 499 -10.65 26.73 14.74
N THR A 500 -10.79 25.73 13.86
CA THR A 500 -9.68 24.85 13.46
C THR A 500 -8.59 25.61 12.69
N GLY A 501 -9.00 26.48 11.76
CA GLY A 501 -8.08 27.33 11.00
C GLY A 501 -7.34 28.33 11.88
N ARG A 502 -8.01 28.94 12.87
CA ARG A 502 -7.38 29.86 13.81
C ARG A 502 -6.28 29.20 14.62
N VAL A 503 -6.51 28.00 15.15
CA VAL A 503 -5.48 27.26 15.90
C VAL A 503 -4.31 26.89 14.98
N ALA A 504 -4.59 26.43 13.76
CA ALA A 504 -3.54 26.14 12.77
C ALA A 504 -2.69 27.38 12.43
N ASP A 505 -3.32 28.54 12.27
CA ASP A 505 -2.65 29.80 11.98
C ASP A 505 -1.77 30.26 13.16
N GLN A 506 -2.26 30.14 14.40
CA GLN A 506 -1.46 30.41 15.60
C GLN A 506 -0.25 29.48 15.71
N LEU A 507 -0.32 28.25 15.19
CA LEU A 507 0.79 27.29 15.15
C LEU A 507 1.71 27.46 13.92
N GLY A 508 1.39 28.34 12.97
CA GLY A 508 2.12 28.48 11.71
C GLY A 508 2.00 27.25 10.80
N TRP A 509 0.91 26.49 10.93
CA TRP A 509 0.64 25.28 10.14
C TRP A 509 -0.17 25.61 8.90
N SER A 510 0.50 25.58 7.74
CA SER A 510 -0.15 25.82 6.44
C SER A 510 -0.94 24.63 5.91
N ASN A 511 -0.57 23.41 6.33
CA ASN A 511 -1.06 22.17 5.72
C ASN A 511 -1.86 21.29 6.70
N ARG A 512 -2.05 21.69 7.96
CA ARG A 512 -2.80 20.94 8.98
C ARG A 512 -3.92 21.84 9.52
N GLY A 513 -5.06 21.26 9.90
CA GLY A 513 -6.27 22.02 10.21
C GLY A 513 -6.93 22.63 8.96
N ARG A 514 -6.55 22.14 7.77
CA ARG A 514 -7.06 22.56 6.47
C ARG A 514 -7.10 21.34 5.54
N ILE A 515 -8.00 21.36 4.55
CA ILE A 515 -8.04 20.36 3.48
C ILE A 515 -7.51 21.03 2.21
N GLY A 516 -6.42 20.49 1.65
CA GLY A 516 -5.78 21.01 0.45
C GLY A 516 -4.82 20.00 -0.16
N LEU A 517 -4.40 20.20 -1.41
CA LEU A 517 -3.42 19.33 -2.05
C LEU A 517 -2.12 19.26 -1.23
N GLY A 518 -1.63 18.05 -0.97
CA GLY A 518 -0.44 17.80 -0.16
C GLY A 518 -0.63 17.96 1.35
N SER A 519 -1.84 18.29 1.84
CA SER A 519 -2.11 18.23 3.28
C SER A 519 -2.13 16.78 3.77
N PRO A 520 -1.74 16.50 5.03
CA PRO A 520 -2.13 15.26 5.68
C PRO A 520 -3.63 15.04 5.54
N ALA A 521 -4.04 13.79 5.32
CA ALA A 521 -5.45 13.39 5.22
C ALA A 521 -6.09 13.30 6.62
N ASP A 522 -5.97 14.37 7.41
CA ASP A 522 -6.58 14.51 8.73
C ASP A 522 -7.93 15.23 8.59
N PHE A 523 -9.00 14.46 8.55
CA PHE A 523 -10.34 14.99 8.26
C PHE A 523 -11.43 14.29 9.08
N VAL A 524 -12.61 14.90 9.09
CA VAL A 524 -13.82 14.29 9.61
C VAL A 524 -14.90 14.25 8.53
N LEU A 525 -15.82 13.31 8.66
CA LEU A 525 -17.05 13.27 7.88
C LEU A 525 -18.21 13.71 8.75
N VAL A 526 -18.90 14.77 8.34
CA VAL A 526 -20.04 15.34 9.08
C VAL A 526 -21.26 15.39 8.16
N VAL A 527 -22.40 14.89 8.62
CA VAL A 527 -23.70 15.08 7.98
C VAL A 527 -24.44 16.16 8.75
N PRO A 528 -24.30 17.45 8.35
CA PRO A 528 -24.94 18.53 9.07
C PRO A 528 -26.47 18.46 8.90
N SER A 529 -27.20 19.12 9.81
CA SER A 529 -28.64 19.34 9.63
C SER A 529 -28.92 20.28 8.44
N ALA A 530 -30.19 20.40 8.07
CA ALA A 530 -30.61 21.18 6.89
C ALA A 530 -30.25 22.68 6.97
N ASP A 531 -30.04 23.21 8.17
CA ASP A 531 -29.60 24.58 8.47
C ASP A 531 -28.08 24.70 8.70
N HIS A 532 -27.32 23.65 8.34
CA HIS A 532 -25.88 23.55 8.56
C HIS A 532 -25.43 23.53 10.02
N ALA A 533 -26.35 23.30 10.97
CA ALA A 533 -25.98 23.08 12.36
C ALA A 533 -25.30 21.71 12.54
N ILE A 534 -24.39 21.65 13.51
CA ILE A 534 -23.63 20.46 13.85
C ILE A 534 -23.97 20.06 15.29
N ALA A 535 -24.49 18.86 15.44
CA ALA A 535 -24.70 18.19 16.71
C ALA A 535 -23.83 16.92 16.77
N GLN A 536 -23.79 16.25 17.93
CA GLN A 536 -22.93 15.09 18.13
C GLN A 536 -23.24 13.94 17.16
N ASP A 537 -24.53 13.75 16.87
CA ASP A 537 -25.04 12.78 15.92
C ASP A 537 -24.85 13.20 14.45
N CYS A 538 -24.22 14.35 14.16
CA CYS A 538 -23.80 14.72 12.81
C CYS A 538 -22.42 14.13 12.45
N LEU A 539 -21.55 13.87 13.43
CA LEU A 539 -20.22 13.31 13.20
C LEU A 539 -20.34 11.82 12.82
N ARG A 540 -19.86 11.46 11.62
CA ARG A 540 -19.92 10.08 11.08
C ARG A 540 -18.60 9.34 11.19
N GLY A 541 -17.49 10.07 11.15
CA GLY A 541 -16.19 9.46 11.31
C GLY A 541 -15.06 10.47 11.45
N VAL A 542 -13.98 10.03 12.07
CA VAL A 542 -12.73 10.78 12.25
C VAL A 542 -11.61 9.98 11.62
N TYR A 543 -10.79 10.67 10.82
CA TYR A 543 -9.72 10.07 10.04
C TYR A 543 -8.41 10.78 10.33
N VAL A 544 -7.39 10.01 10.68
CA VAL A 544 -6.03 10.49 10.93
C VAL A 544 -5.12 9.91 9.87
N GLY A 545 -4.48 10.78 9.10
CA GLY A 545 -3.67 10.40 7.94
C GLY A 545 -4.40 9.49 6.96
N GLY A 546 -5.72 9.65 6.78
CA GLY A 546 -6.56 8.84 5.90
C GLY A 546 -7.09 7.54 6.53
N THR A 547 -6.66 7.20 7.75
CA THR A 547 -7.09 5.99 8.46
C THR A 547 -8.21 6.32 9.44
N VAL A 548 -9.29 5.52 9.43
CA VAL A 548 -10.42 5.70 10.34
C VAL A 548 -9.97 5.41 11.78
N VAL A 549 -10.10 6.40 12.65
CA VAL A 549 -9.83 6.29 14.10
C VAL A 549 -11.10 6.29 14.93
N ARG A 550 -12.21 6.79 14.38
CA ARG A 550 -13.53 6.72 15.01
C ARG A 550 -14.60 6.56 13.96
N ASP A 551 -15.57 5.70 14.21
CA ASP A 551 -16.83 5.62 13.47
C ASP A 551 -18.02 5.37 14.44
N ALA A 552 -19.11 4.82 13.93
CA ALA A 552 -20.31 4.53 14.73
C ALA A 552 -20.08 3.49 15.85
N GLU A 553 -19.03 2.68 15.77
CA GLU A 553 -18.67 1.68 16.77
C GLU A 553 -17.80 2.28 17.90
N GLY A 554 -17.37 3.54 17.76
CA GLY A 554 -16.52 4.24 18.73
C GLY A 554 -15.07 4.41 18.23
N LEU A 555 -14.15 4.68 19.16
CA LEU A 555 -12.72 4.78 18.86
C LEU A 555 -12.14 3.40 18.48
N LYS A 556 -11.38 3.37 17.39
CA LYS A 556 -10.54 2.24 17.01
C LYS A 556 -9.18 2.38 17.68
N HIS A 557 -8.73 1.32 18.35
CA HIS A 557 -7.46 1.33 19.09
C HIS A 557 -6.23 1.16 18.21
N ASP A 558 -6.41 0.75 16.95
CA ASP A 558 -5.34 0.76 15.96
C ASP A 558 -4.87 2.21 15.78
N SER A 559 -3.59 2.46 16.06
CA SER A 559 -3.06 3.81 16.32
C SER A 559 -2.29 4.37 15.11
N PRO A 560 -2.92 5.17 14.22
CA PRO A 560 -2.21 5.86 13.13
C PRO A 560 -1.63 7.21 13.57
N GLY A 561 -1.87 7.64 14.80
CA GLY A 561 -1.47 8.95 15.30
C GLY A 561 0.05 9.13 15.35
N GLU A 562 0.52 10.27 14.86
CA GLU A 562 1.94 10.61 14.86
C GLU A 562 2.26 11.73 15.86
N TRP A 563 3.49 11.70 16.38
CA TRP A 563 4.04 12.83 17.13
C TRP A 563 4.51 13.89 16.15
N ILE A 564 3.93 15.09 16.23
CA ILE A 564 4.27 16.22 15.38
C ILE A 564 5.49 16.93 16.00
N PRO A 565 6.67 16.89 15.37
CA PRO A 565 7.85 17.56 15.88
C PRO A 565 7.83 19.05 15.56
N TRP A 566 8.61 19.83 16.32
CA TRP A 566 8.92 21.20 15.94
C TRP A 566 9.83 21.21 14.71
N SER A 567 9.45 21.96 13.68
CA SER A 567 10.20 22.05 12.41
C SER A 567 11.26 23.16 12.41
N GLY A 568 11.47 23.82 13.54
CA GLY A 568 12.34 25.00 13.65
C GLY A 568 11.69 26.26 13.03
N PRO A 569 12.37 27.42 13.12
CA PRO A 569 11.91 28.62 12.43
C PRO A 569 11.95 28.39 10.92
N LYS A 570 10.80 28.59 10.26
CA LYS A 570 10.75 28.73 8.79
C LYS A 570 11.32 30.11 8.47
N GLY A 571 12.51 30.12 7.86
CA GLY A 571 13.32 31.33 7.61
C GLY A 571 12.62 32.41 6.81
#